data_AF-A0A9D9FYK0-F1
#
_entry.id   AF-A0A9D9FYK0-F1
#
_cell.length_a   1.000
_cell.length_b   1.000
_cell.length_c   1.000
_cell.angle_alpha   90.00
_cell.angle_beta   90.00
_cell.angle_gamma   90.00
#
_symmetry.space_group_name_H-M   'P 1'
#
loop_
_entity.id
_entity.type
_entity.pdbx_description
1 polymer ?
#
loop_
_entity_poly.entity_id
_entity_poly.type
_entity_poly.pdbx_seq_one_letter_code
_entity_poly.pdbx_strand_id
1 'polypeptide(L)'
;MQNLVSKKEEEERRLKALAEYRILGTKPESCYDDITKIAATTCNVPISLMTLVDKDKQWFKSKIGLQISETRRDWSFCTHAIRENSPLIIHDAFQDERFINNPLVTGDPKIRFYAGFPLRNSDGNKLGTLCVIDRKPGNLTTKQFNIMELLSKQIVSFLELRKKSLNLLDALSNLHKQEGILSVCSYCREVKNKEGDWMHLEKYLSKISDIRFSHGVCDNCMEKHFPDVIEVWNKKDFFEDGQKRFLES
;
A
#
# COMPACT_ATOMS: atom_id res chain seq x y z
N MET A 1 -16.95 -35.58 3.66
CA MET A 1 -17.29 -34.15 3.84
C MET A 1 -16.32 -33.32 3.03
N GLN A 2 -16.61 -33.07 1.75
CA GLN A 2 -15.82 -32.17 0.90
C GLN A 2 -16.62 -30.88 0.66
N ASN A 3 -15.97 -29.77 0.96
CA ASN A 3 -16.47 -28.40 0.97
C ASN A 3 -17.09 -27.97 -0.37
N LEU A 4 -18.40 -27.74 -0.38
CA LEU A 4 -19.06 -26.90 -1.38
C LEU A 4 -18.99 -25.44 -0.91
N VAL A 5 -17.81 -24.82 -0.99
CA VAL A 5 -17.72 -23.35 -0.91
C VAL A 5 -18.46 -22.81 -2.13
N SER A 6 -19.46 -21.96 -1.93
CA SER A 6 -20.22 -21.38 -3.03
C SER A 6 -19.31 -20.47 -3.87
N LYS A 7 -19.52 -20.42 -5.20
CA LYS A 7 -18.77 -19.51 -6.10
C LYS A 7 -18.79 -18.06 -5.64
N LYS A 8 -19.84 -17.66 -4.91
CA LYS A 8 -19.99 -16.33 -4.33
C LYS A 8 -19.00 -16.08 -3.19
N GLU A 9 -18.86 -17.03 -2.27
CA GLU A 9 -17.92 -16.94 -1.15
C GLU A 9 -16.46 -16.96 -1.63
N GLU A 10 -16.15 -17.71 -2.69
CA GLU A 10 -14.82 -17.69 -3.30
C GLU A 10 -14.50 -16.32 -3.90
N GLU A 11 -15.45 -15.71 -4.61
CA GLU A 11 -15.29 -14.37 -5.17
C GLU A 11 -15.17 -13.29 -4.07
N GLU A 12 -15.98 -13.37 -3.01
CA GLU A 12 -15.89 -12.46 -1.87
C GLU A 12 -14.52 -12.55 -1.17
N ARG A 13 -14.00 -13.77 -1.00
CA ARG A 13 -12.65 -14.00 -0.45
C ARG A 13 -11.57 -13.41 -1.35
N ARG A 14 -11.67 -13.59 -2.67
CA ARG A 14 -10.73 -13.06 -3.65
C ARG A 14 -10.73 -11.53 -3.66
N LEU A 15 -11.91 -10.91 -3.61
CA LEU A 15 -12.06 -9.44 -3.55
C LEU A 15 -11.50 -8.89 -2.24
N LYS A 16 -11.77 -9.55 -1.10
CA LYS A 16 -11.17 -9.17 0.18
C LYS A 16 -9.64 -9.26 0.13
N ALA A 17 -9.10 -10.35 -0.41
CA ALA A 17 -7.66 -10.50 -0.58
C ALA A 17 -7.08 -9.39 -1.48
N LEU A 18 -7.72 -9.06 -2.61
CA LEU A 18 -7.30 -7.96 -3.49
C LEU A 18 -7.26 -6.60 -2.77
N ALA A 19 -8.26 -6.33 -1.93
CA ALA A 19 -8.35 -5.08 -1.18
C ALA A 19 -7.19 -4.89 -0.18
N GLU A 20 -6.68 -5.96 0.42
CA GLU A 20 -5.57 -5.92 1.37
C GLU A 20 -4.27 -5.36 0.77
N TYR A 21 -4.07 -5.50 -0.54
CA TYR A 21 -2.89 -4.95 -1.22
C TYR A 21 -2.94 -3.43 -1.43
N ARG A 22 -4.09 -2.78 -1.19
CA ARG A 22 -4.32 -1.32 -1.39
C ARG A 22 -3.70 -0.80 -2.69
N ILE A 23 -3.90 -1.54 -3.79
CA ILE A 23 -3.23 -1.29 -5.07
C ILE A 23 -4.17 -0.73 -6.15
N LEU A 24 -5.47 -1.03 -6.07
CA LEU A 24 -6.45 -0.50 -7.03
C LEU A 24 -6.49 1.03 -6.97
N GLY A 25 -6.48 1.69 -8.14
CA GLY A 25 -6.53 3.15 -8.25
C GLY A 25 -5.23 3.88 -7.89
N THR A 26 -4.15 3.15 -7.61
CA THR A 26 -2.83 3.76 -7.35
C THR A 26 -2.15 4.21 -8.64
N LYS A 27 -1.20 5.15 -8.52
CA LYS A 27 -0.37 5.59 -9.66
C LYS A 27 0.44 4.42 -10.26
N PRO A 28 0.88 4.51 -11.52
CA PRO A 28 1.83 3.56 -12.09
C PRO A 28 3.10 3.44 -11.22
N GLU A 29 3.69 2.25 -11.16
CA GLU A 29 4.93 1.99 -10.42
C GLU A 29 5.90 1.25 -11.35
N SER A 30 7.14 1.72 -11.43
CA SER A 30 8.13 1.26 -12.41
C SER A 30 8.41 -0.25 -12.33
N CYS A 31 8.37 -0.84 -11.14
CA CYS A 31 8.60 -2.27 -10.96
C CYS A 31 7.59 -3.15 -11.71
N TYR A 32 6.33 -2.70 -11.87
CA TYR A 32 5.33 -3.40 -12.67
C TYR A 32 5.42 -3.05 -14.16
N ASP A 33 5.80 -1.81 -14.47
CA ASP A 33 6.02 -1.34 -15.85
C ASP A 33 7.17 -2.07 -16.53
N ASP A 34 8.26 -2.30 -15.81
CA ASP A 34 9.42 -3.04 -16.31
C ASP A 34 9.03 -4.49 -16.62
N ILE A 35 8.28 -5.15 -15.74
CA ILE A 35 7.82 -6.53 -15.99
C ILE A 35 6.91 -6.60 -17.23
N THR A 36 5.97 -5.66 -17.34
CA THR A 36 5.04 -5.62 -18.48
C THR A 36 5.79 -5.36 -19.80
N LYS A 37 6.83 -4.52 -19.77
CA LYS A 37 7.71 -4.27 -20.91
C LYS A 37 8.55 -5.50 -21.28
N ILE A 38 9.10 -6.21 -20.30
CA ILE A 38 9.83 -7.46 -20.52
C ILE A 38 8.92 -8.53 -21.13
N ALA A 39 7.68 -8.64 -20.66
CA ALA A 39 6.68 -9.57 -21.20
C ALA A 39 6.38 -9.29 -22.68
N ALA A 40 6.07 -8.03 -23.03
CA ALA A 40 5.83 -7.62 -24.42
C ALA A 40 7.03 -7.90 -25.33
N THR A 41 8.24 -7.54 -24.87
CA THR A 41 9.48 -7.71 -25.64
C THR A 41 9.82 -9.18 -25.84
N THR A 42 9.71 -9.99 -24.77
CA THR A 42 10.00 -11.44 -24.79
C THR A 42 9.05 -12.19 -25.72
N CYS A 43 7.77 -11.83 -25.69
CA CYS A 43 6.75 -12.48 -26.52
C CYS A 43 6.67 -11.87 -27.92
N ASN A 44 7.40 -10.79 -28.19
CA ASN A 44 7.36 -10.03 -29.44
C ASN A 44 5.93 -9.63 -29.85
N VAL A 45 5.18 -9.10 -28.89
CA VAL A 45 3.79 -8.67 -29.09
C VAL A 45 3.65 -7.16 -28.87
N PRO A 46 2.66 -6.51 -29.53
CA PRO A 46 2.47 -5.07 -29.39
C PRO A 46 1.82 -4.67 -28.05
N ILE A 47 1.13 -5.59 -27.37
CA ILE A 47 0.33 -5.30 -26.18
C ILE A 47 0.70 -6.26 -25.05
N SER A 48 0.97 -5.72 -23.85
CA SER A 48 1.07 -6.49 -22.61
C SER A 48 0.49 -5.70 -21.46
N LEU A 49 -0.18 -6.39 -20.54
CA LEU A 49 -0.88 -5.76 -19.42
C LEU A 49 -0.65 -6.55 -18.14
N MET A 50 -0.40 -5.82 -17.04
CA MET A 50 -0.64 -6.32 -15.69
C MET A 50 -2.00 -5.80 -15.23
N THR A 51 -2.91 -6.73 -14.96
CA THR A 51 -4.32 -6.42 -14.71
C THR A 51 -4.75 -6.99 -13.37
N LEU A 52 -5.65 -6.28 -12.69
CA LEU A 52 -6.28 -6.70 -11.45
C LEU A 52 -7.79 -6.71 -11.65
N VAL A 53 -8.45 -7.79 -11.25
CA VAL A 53 -9.88 -7.98 -11.49
C VAL A 53 -10.64 -7.58 -10.24
N ASP A 54 -11.35 -6.45 -10.29
CA ASP A 54 -12.24 -5.98 -9.23
C ASP A 54 -13.65 -6.53 -9.44
N LYS A 55 -14.63 -6.09 -8.65
CA LYS A 55 -16.03 -6.55 -8.70
C LYS A 55 -16.63 -6.38 -10.10
N ASP A 56 -16.58 -5.16 -10.64
CA ASP A 56 -17.28 -4.78 -11.88
C ASP A 56 -16.33 -4.38 -13.02
N LYS A 57 -15.03 -4.29 -12.72
CA LYS A 57 -14.02 -3.78 -13.66
C LYS A 57 -12.72 -4.56 -13.61
N GLN A 58 -11.99 -4.50 -14.71
CA GLN A 58 -10.60 -4.92 -14.82
C GLN A 58 -9.73 -3.68 -14.85
N TRP A 59 -8.88 -3.50 -13.85
CA TRP A 59 -8.00 -2.34 -13.73
C TRP A 59 -6.58 -2.66 -14.19
N PHE A 60 -5.95 -1.76 -14.93
CA PHE A 60 -4.63 -1.99 -15.52
C PHE A 60 -3.57 -1.32 -14.65
N LYS A 61 -2.85 -2.12 -13.85
CA LYS A 61 -1.76 -1.62 -13.01
C LYS A 61 -0.57 -1.16 -13.83
N SER A 62 -0.33 -1.88 -14.93
CA SER A 62 0.69 -1.54 -15.90
C SER A 62 0.21 -1.96 -17.29
N LYS A 63 0.60 -1.17 -18.31
CA LYS A 63 0.14 -1.36 -19.67
C LYS A 63 1.19 -0.94 -20.70
N ILE A 64 1.28 -1.73 -21.76
CA ILE A 64 2.01 -1.43 -23.00
C ILE A 64 1.04 -1.62 -24.17
N GLY A 65 1.04 -0.68 -25.11
CA GLY A 65 0.27 -0.77 -26.35
C GLY A 65 -1.21 -0.36 -26.26
N LEU A 66 -1.71 0.07 -25.09
CA LEU A 66 -3.08 0.58 -24.90
C LEU A 66 -3.11 1.90 -24.12
N GLN A 67 -4.04 2.79 -24.47
CA GLN A 67 -4.22 4.09 -23.81
C GLN A 67 -5.24 4.06 -22.66
N ILE A 68 -6.19 3.13 -22.67
CA ILE A 68 -7.18 2.96 -21.61
C ILE A 68 -6.53 2.39 -20.33
N SER A 69 -7.11 2.63 -19.16
CA SER A 69 -6.58 2.16 -17.87
C SER A 69 -7.48 1.15 -17.16
N GLU A 70 -8.68 0.93 -17.67
CA GLU A 70 -9.60 -0.09 -17.17
C GLU A 70 -10.60 -0.50 -18.27
N THR A 71 -11.21 -1.66 -18.09
CA THR A 71 -12.29 -2.19 -18.93
C THR A 71 -13.40 -2.76 -18.05
N ARG A 72 -14.59 -2.93 -18.62
CA ARG A 72 -15.67 -3.70 -17.98
C ARG A 72 -15.22 -5.13 -17.75
N ARG A 73 -15.55 -5.69 -16.58
CA ARG A 73 -15.22 -7.08 -16.23
C ARG A 73 -15.83 -8.09 -17.21
N ASP A 74 -17.00 -7.79 -17.75
CA ASP A 74 -17.73 -8.66 -18.68
C ASP A 74 -17.05 -8.77 -20.05
N TRP A 75 -16.21 -7.78 -20.42
CA TRP A 75 -15.44 -7.80 -21.66
C TRP A 75 -14.05 -8.40 -21.47
N SER A 76 -13.61 -8.57 -20.23
CA SER A 76 -12.25 -8.97 -19.86
C SER A 76 -11.97 -10.45 -20.11
N PHE A 77 -10.97 -10.74 -20.95
CA PHE A 77 -10.33 -12.07 -21.03
C PHE A 77 -9.77 -12.52 -19.67
N CYS A 78 -9.23 -11.59 -18.88
CA CYS A 78 -8.66 -11.86 -17.56
C CYS A 78 -9.67 -12.46 -16.57
N THR A 79 -10.96 -12.08 -16.65
CA THR A 79 -12.05 -12.68 -15.85
C THR A 79 -12.18 -14.18 -16.08
N HIS A 80 -11.96 -14.65 -17.31
CA HIS A 80 -11.94 -16.08 -17.61
C HIS A 80 -10.64 -16.72 -17.12
N ALA A 81 -9.51 -16.06 -17.32
CA ALA A 81 -8.21 -16.57 -16.89
C ALA A 81 -8.11 -16.79 -15.37
N ILE A 82 -8.71 -15.91 -14.54
CA ILE A 82 -8.69 -16.08 -13.07
C ILE A 82 -9.59 -17.21 -12.56
N ARG A 83 -10.47 -17.79 -13.40
CA ARG A 83 -11.29 -18.95 -13.01
C ARG A 83 -10.50 -20.25 -13.06
N GLU A 84 -9.55 -20.34 -13.99
CA GLU A 84 -8.70 -21.50 -14.18
C GLU A 84 -7.47 -21.47 -13.26
N ASN A 85 -6.84 -22.63 -13.04
CA ASN A 85 -5.57 -22.73 -12.30
C ASN A 85 -4.34 -22.66 -13.22
N SER A 86 -4.53 -22.91 -14.51
CA SER A 86 -3.51 -22.81 -15.54
C SER A 86 -3.60 -21.48 -16.29
N PRO A 87 -2.53 -21.04 -16.97
CA PRO A 87 -2.59 -19.94 -17.90
C PRO A 87 -3.64 -20.17 -18.99
N LEU A 88 -4.41 -19.13 -19.31
CA LEU A 88 -5.37 -19.15 -20.41
C LEU A 88 -4.67 -18.69 -21.69
N ILE A 89 -4.50 -19.61 -22.64
CA ILE A 89 -3.92 -19.33 -23.97
C ILE A 89 -5.02 -19.49 -25.02
N ILE A 90 -5.20 -18.44 -25.83
CA ILE A 90 -6.16 -18.39 -26.93
C ILE A 90 -5.35 -18.06 -28.19
N HIS A 91 -5.27 -19.04 -29.08
CA HIS A 91 -4.50 -18.90 -30.32
C HIS A 91 -5.13 -17.91 -31.30
N ASP A 92 -6.46 -17.93 -31.38
CA ASP A 92 -7.25 -17.02 -32.19
C ASP A 92 -8.63 -16.77 -31.56
N ALA A 93 -8.86 -15.56 -31.05
CA ALA A 93 -10.10 -15.16 -30.38
C ALA A 93 -11.31 -15.10 -31.34
N PHE A 94 -11.09 -15.04 -32.67
CA PHE A 94 -12.18 -15.17 -33.64
C PHE A 94 -12.65 -16.61 -33.83
N GLN A 95 -11.86 -17.59 -33.40
CA GLN A 95 -12.20 -19.02 -33.46
C GLN A 95 -12.67 -19.55 -32.09
N ASP A 96 -12.59 -18.72 -31.05
CA ASP A 96 -12.99 -19.08 -29.70
C ASP A 96 -14.43 -18.63 -29.43
N GLU A 97 -15.35 -19.58 -29.28
CA GLU A 97 -16.79 -19.30 -29.06
C GLU A 97 -17.05 -18.37 -27.87
N ARG A 98 -16.16 -18.37 -26.86
CA ARG A 98 -16.29 -17.52 -25.66
C ARG A 98 -16.04 -16.05 -25.98
N PHE A 99 -15.29 -15.75 -27.04
CA PHE A 99 -14.78 -14.40 -27.33
C PHE A 99 -15.11 -13.88 -28.73
N ILE A 100 -15.65 -14.70 -29.63
CA ILE A 100 -15.95 -14.30 -31.02
C ILE A 100 -16.81 -13.04 -31.13
N ASN A 101 -17.76 -12.85 -30.21
CA ASN A 101 -18.65 -11.68 -30.16
C ASN A 101 -18.18 -10.59 -29.17
N ASN A 102 -16.98 -10.72 -28.60
CA ASN A 102 -16.47 -9.76 -27.63
C ASN A 102 -16.13 -8.42 -28.33
N PRO A 103 -16.51 -7.26 -27.76
CA PRO A 103 -16.17 -5.95 -28.34
C PRO A 103 -14.68 -5.72 -28.56
N LEU A 104 -13.80 -6.33 -27.75
CA LEU A 104 -12.34 -6.21 -27.89
C LEU A 104 -11.78 -7.06 -29.06
N VAL A 105 -12.57 -8.01 -29.57
CA VAL A 105 -12.23 -8.88 -30.72
C VAL A 105 -12.80 -8.29 -32.00
N THR A 106 -14.09 -7.92 -31.99
CA THR A 106 -14.81 -7.39 -33.15
C THR A 106 -14.50 -5.91 -33.42
N GLY A 107 -14.27 -5.13 -32.38
CA GLY A 107 -13.86 -3.72 -32.42
C GLY A 107 -12.39 -3.52 -32.07
N ASP A 108 -11.98 -2.27 -31.80
CA ASP A 108 -10.63 -1.98 -31.29
C ASP A 108 -10.41 -2.66 -29.92
N PRO A 109 -9.26 -3.31 -29.64
CA PRO A 109 -8.02 -3.32 -30.41
C PRO A 109 -7.87 -4.47 -31.42
N LYS A 110 -8.94 -5.19 -31.75
CA LYS A 110 -8.99 -6.36 -32.65
C LYS A 110 -8.12 -7.50 -32.16
N ILE A 111 -8.35 -7.92 -30.92
CA ILE A 111 -7.60 -9.01 -30.27
C ILE A 111 -7.77 -10.29 -31.09
N ARG A 112 -6.66 -10.92 -31.44
CA ARG A 112 -6.61 -12.25 -32.06
C ARG A 112 -5.91 -13.24 -31.15
N PHE A 113 -4.72 -12.92 -30.66
CA PHE A 113 -4.00 -13.78 -29.73
C PHE A 113 -4.06 -13.22 -28.32
N TYR A 114 -4.25 -14.10 -27.33
CA TYR A 114 -4.22 -13.76 -25.91
C TYR A 114 -3.54 -14.88 -25.14
N ALA A 115 -2.58 -14.53 -24.28
CA ALA A 115 -2.07 -15.44 -23.25
C ALA A 115 -2.03 -14.72 -21.90
N GLY A 116 -2.81 -15.23 -20.94
CA GLY A 116 -2.95 -14.66 -19.61
C GLY A 116 -2.53 -15.60 -18.51
N PHE A 117 -1.60 -15.15 -17.67
CA PHE A 117 -1.02 -15.89 -16.55
C PHE A 117 -1.60 -15.36 -15.23
N PRO A 118 -2.35 -16.17 -14.47
CA PRO A 118 -2.98 -15.74 -13.23
C PRO A 118 -1.96 -15.27 -12.18
N LEU A 119 -2.25 -14.14 -11.54
CA LEU A 119 -1.50 -13.62 -10.38
C LEU A 119 -2.08 -14.25 -9.11
N ARG A 120 -1.54 -15.41 -8.73
CA ARG A 120 -2.00 -16.20 -7.58
C ARG A 120 -1.20 -15.87 -6.34
N ASN A 121 -1.87 -15.39 -5.29
CA ASN A 121 -1.21 -15.11 -4.01
C ASN A 121 -0.96 -16.38 -3.18
N SER A 122 -0.31 -16.24 -2.02
CA SER A 122 0.01 -17.36 -1.11
C SER A 122 -1.22 -18.14 -0.65
N ASP A 123 -2.35 -17.47 -0.51
CA ASP A 123 -3.62 -18.06 -0.07
C ASP A 123 -4.37 -18.74 -1.23
N GLY A 124 -3.80 -18.68 -2.43
CA GLY A 124 -4.35 -19.27 -3.64
C GLY A 124 -5.37 -18.42 -4.38
N ASN A 125 -5.63 -17.19 -3.92
CA ASN A 125 -6.53 -16.25 -4.58
C ASN A 125 -5.91 -15.70 -5.86
N LYS A 126 -6.69 -15.68 -6.95
CA LYS A 126 -6.27 -15.19 -8.28
C LYS A 126 -6.66 -13.73 -8.43
N LEU A 127 -5.72 -12.82 -8.19
CA LEU A 127 -5.97 -11.38 -8.06
C LEU A 127 -6.20 -10.69 -9.42
N GLY A 128 -5.65 -11.28 -10.49
CA GLY A 128 -5.67 -10.73 -11.83
C GLY A 128 -4.73 -11.52 -12.74
N THR A 129 -4.17 -10.88 -13.77
CA THR A 129 -3.27 -11.55 -14.72
C THR A 129 -2.12 -10.68 -15.18
N LEU A 130 -0.98 -11.30 -15.49
CA LEU A 130 -0.05 -10.78 -16.48
C LEU A 130 -0.42 -11.37 -17.84
N CYS A 131 -0.68 -10.53 -18.83
CA CYS A 131 -1.08 -11.02 -20.15
C CYS A 131 -0.32 -10.35 -21.30
N VAL A 132 -0.23 -11.08 -22.40
CA VAL A 132 0.32 -10.64 -23.69
C VAL A 132 -0.74 -10.84 -24.77
N ILE A 133 -0.86 -9.86 -25.66
CA ILE A 133 -1.97 -9.75 -26.60
C ILE A 133 -1.42 -9.34 -27.97
N ASP A 134 -1.92 -9.98 -29.02
CA ASP A 134 -1.60 -9.60 -30.40
C ASP A 134 -2.86 -9.49 -31.26
N ARG A 135 -2.76 -8.70 -32.33
CA ARG A 135 -3.78 -8.50 -33.37
C ARG A 135 -3.69 -9.54 -34.49
N LYS A 136 -2.78 -10.52 -34.34
CA LYS A 136 -2.63 -11.68 -35.22
C LYS A 136 -2.76 -12.96 -34.39
N PRO A 137 -3.30 -14.06 -34.97
CA PRO A 137 -3.27 -15.35 -34.32
C PRO A 137 -1.83 -15.76 -33.96
N GLY A 138 -1.67 -16.52 -32.88
CA GLY A 138 -0.33 -16.83 -32.38
C GLY A 138 -0.27 -17.94 -31.33
N ASN A 139 0.95 -18.22 -30.89
CA ASN A 139 1.22 -19.13 -29.79
C ASN A 139 2.51 -18.71 -29.06
N LEU A 140 2.65 -19.12 -27.80
CA LEU A 140 3.90 -19.00 -27.08
C LEU A 140 4.80 -20.20 -27.35
N THR A 141 6.09 -19.94 -27.53
CA THR A 141 7.11 -20.99 -27.40
C THR A 141 7.22 -21.43 -25.94
N THR A 142 7.74 -22.63 -25.69
CA THR A 142 7.99 -23.13 -24.32
C THR A 142 8.85 -22.16 -23.49
N LYS A 143 9.84 -21.52 -24.12
CA LYS A 143 10.69 -20.52 -23.46
C LYS A 143 9.88 -19.28 -23.06
N GLN A 144 9.05 -18.74 -23.95
CA GLN A 144 8.19 -17.60 -23.65
C GLN A 144 7.18 -17.93 -22.55
N PHE A 145 6.56 -19.11 -22.61
CA PHE A 145 5.65 -19.59 -21.57
C PHE A 145 6.31 -19.61 -20.18
N ASN A 146 7.49 -20.23 -20.08
CA ASN A 146 8.23 -20.31 -18.82
C ASN A 146 8.62 -18.93 -18.30
N ILE A 147 9.05 -18.01 -19.17
CA ILE A 147 9.38 -16.64 -18.77
C ILE A 147 8.13 -15.92 -18.24
N MET A 148 7.00 -16.02 -18.93
CA MET A 148 5.75 -15.40 -18.50
C MET A 148 5.27 -15.92 -17.14
N GLU A 149 5.45 -17.22 -16.87
CA GLU A 149 5.17 -17.80 -15.56
C GLU A 149 6.11 -17.27 -14.47
N LEU A 150 7.40 -17.10 -14.76
CA LEU A 150 8.34 -16.49 -13.80
C LEU A 150 8.00 -15.02 -13.52
N LEU A 151 7.64 -14.26 -14.56
CA LEU A 151 7.24 -12.86 -14.42
C LEU A 151 5.95 -12.71 -13.60
N SER A 152 4.97 -13.60 -13.78
CA SER A 152 3.74 -13.58 -12.98
C SER A 152 4.03 -13.86 -11.49
N LYS A 153 4.92 -14.81 -11.19
CA LYS A 153 5.42 -15.08 -9.84
C LYS A 153 6.14 -13.86 -9.25
N GLN A 154 6.95 -13.15 -10.05
CA GLN A 154 7.65 -11.95 -9.60
C GLN A 154 6.69 -10.80 -9.25
N ILE A 155 5.63 -10.60 -10.04
CA ILE A 155 4.58 -9.62 -9.71
C ILE A 155 3.94 -9.94 -8.37
N VAL A 156 3.60 -11.21 -8.12
CA VAL A 156 3.02 -11.64 -6.84
C VAL A 156 3.98 -11.34 -5.69
N SER A 157 5.29 -11.58 -5.84
CA SER A 157 6.28 -11.23 -4.82
C SER A 157 6.29 -9.73 -4.49
N PHE A 158 6.13 -8.86 -5.49
CA PHE A 158 6.01 -7.41 -5.26
C PHE A 158 4.70 -7.03 -4.55
N LEU A 159 3.58 -7.68 -4.90
CA LEU A 159 2.31 -7.50 -4.20
C LEU A 159 2.43 -7.91 -2.72
N GLU A 160 3.03 -9.07 -2.44
CA GLU A 160 3.24 -9.53 -1.06
C GLU A 160 4.14 -8.59 -0.25
N LEU A 161 5.22 -8.09 -0.86
CA LEU A 161 6.09 -7.10 -0.22
C LEU A 161 5.32 -5.82 0.12
N ARG A 162 4.49 -5.34 -0.81
CA ARG A 162 3.61 -4.18 -0.60
C ARG A 162 2.66 -4.41 0.58
N LYS A 163 1.96 -5.55 0.62
CA LYS A 163 1.04 -5.91 1.72
C LYS A 163 1.77 -5.92 3.07
N LYS A 164 2.95 -6.55 3.14
CA LYS A 164 3.77 -6.58 4.37
C LYS A 164 4.20 -5.19 4.82
N SER A 165 4.64 -4.33 3.89
CA SER A 165 5.03 -2.95 4.18
C SER A 165 3.86 -2.13 4.73
N LEU A 166 2.67 -2.25 4.14
CA LEU A 166 1.45 -1.58 4.63
C LEU A 166 1.07 -2.06 6.04
N ASN A 167 1.10 -3.37 6.29
CA ASN A 167 0.80 -3.92 7.61
C ASN A 167 1.77 -3.42 8.69
N LEU A 168 3.07 -3.29 8.35
CA LEU A 168 4.06 -2.73 9.25
C LEU A 168 3.78 -1.25 9.56
N LEU A 169 3.45 -0.45 8.54
CA LEU A 169 3.10 0.96 8.72
C LEU A 169 1.83 1.15 9.57
N ASP A 170 0.81 0.31 9.37
CA ASP A 170 -0.41 0.33 10.18
C ASP A 170 -0.10 -0.05 11.64
N ALA A 171 0.74 -1.06 11.87
CA ALA A 171 1.16 -1.47 13.20
C ALA A 171 1.92 -0.35 13.93
N LEU A 172 2.88 0.30 13.25
CA LEU A 172 3.62 1.44 13.80
C LEU A 172 2.68 2.61 14.11
N SER A 173 1.74 2.91 13.21
CA SER A 173 0.75 3.98 13.41
C SER A 173 -0.15 3.70 14.62
N ASN A 174 -0.54 2.44 14.83
CA ASN A 174 -1.36 2.04 15.98
C ASN A 174 -0.59 2.09 17.31
N LEU A 175 0.72 1.85 17.31
CA LEU A 175 1.57 2.07 18.49
C LEU A 175 1.62 3.55 18.87
N HIS A 176 1.63 4.45 17.88
CA HIS A 176 1.70 5.90 18.11
C HIS A 176 0.34 6.53 18.44
N LYS A 177 -0.78 5.84 18.15
CA LYS A 177 -2.13 6.23 18.61
C LYS A 177 -2.34 5.86 20.08
N GLN A 178 -1.60 6.50 20.99
CA GLN A 178 -2.11 6.69 22.36
C GLN A 178 -3.15 7.82 22.35
N GLU A 179 -4.31 7.58 21.73
CA GLU A 179 -5.47 8.44 21.94
C GLU A 179 -6.22 7.95 23.17
N GLY A 180 -5.79 8.44 24.33
CA GLY A 180 -6.52 8.32 25.57
C GLY A 180 -6.68 9.70 26.15
N ILE A 181 -7.93 10.16 26.30
CA ILE A 181 -8.23 11.28 27.18
C ILE A 181 -7.58 10.97 28.52
N LEU A 182 -6.58 11.77 28.91
CA LEU A 182 -5.97 11.63 30.22
C LEU A 182 -7.01 12.07 31.25
N SER A 183 -7.30 11.18 32.20
CA SER A 183 -8.14 11.52 33.33
C SER A 183 -7.33 12.37 34.29
N VAL A 184 -7.62 13.67 34.32
CA VAL A 184 -6.92 14.64 35.14
C VAL A 184 -7.81 15.07 36.31
N CYS A 185 -7.25 15.13 37.52
CA CYS A 185 -7.96 15.64 38.68
C CYS A 185 -8.20 17.14 38.52
N SER A 186 -9.46 17.58 38.63
CA SER A 186 -9.83 18.99 38.42
C SER A 186 -9.19 19.95 39.43
N TYR A 187 -8.73 19.45 40.59
CA TYR A 187 -8.16 20.26 41.66
C TYR A 187 -6.63 20.30 41.63
N CYS A 188 -5.97 19.15 41.70
CA CYS A 188 -4.50 19.07 41.78
C CYS A 188 -3.80 18.86 40.43
N ARG A 189 -4.57 18.62 39.35
CA ARG A 189 -4.08 18.35 37.99
C ARG A 189 -3.19 17.11 37.85
N GLU A 190 -3.23 16.20 38.82
CA GLU A 190 -2.64 14.88 38.68
C GLU A 190 -3.36 14.06 37.62
N VAL A 191 -2.65 13.12 37.01
CA VAL A 191 -3.16 12.22 35.98
C VAL A 191 -3.35 10.83 36.57
N LYS A 192 -4.46 10.18 36.19
CA LYS A 192 -4.74 8.79 36.55
C LYS A 192 -4.03 7.85 35.57
N ASN A 193 -3.20 6.94 36.08
CA ASN A 193 -2.53 5.93 35.27
C ASN A 193 -3.49 4.78 34.88
N LYS A 194 -2.96 3.76 34.17
CA LYS A 194 -3.75 2.60 33.74
C LYS A 194 -4.13 1.69 34.91
N GLU A 195 -3.35 1.69 35.98
CA GLU A 195 -3.59 0.93 37.21
C GLU A 195 -4.66 1.58 38.11
N GLY A 196 -5.01 2.85 37.83
CA GLY A 196 -6.01 3.61 38.56
C GLY A 196 -5.46 4.55 39.64
N ASP A 197 -4.14 4.63 39.79
CA ASP A 197 -3.44 5.52 40.71
C ASP A 197 -3.29 6.95 40.16
N TRP A 198 -3.31 7.93 41.05
CA TRP A 198 -3.03 9.33 40.73
C TRP A 198 -1.52 9.63 40.83
N MET A 199 -0.99 10.37 39.86
CA MET A 199 0.40 10.84 39.88
C MET A 199 0.59 12.13 39.09
N HIS A 200 1.67 12.85 39.39
CA HIS A 200 2.07 14.02 38.61
C HIS A 200 2.24 13.71 37.12
N LEU A 201 1.78 14.64 36.27
CA LEU A 201 1.83 14.53 34.82
C LEU A 201 3.25 14.27 34.29
N GLU A 202 4.26 14.95 34.82
CA GLU A 202 5.66 14.74 34.40
C GLU A 202 6.11 13.29 34.64
N LYS A 203 5.82 12.75 35.83
CA LYS A 203 6.14 11.37 36.19
C LYS A 203 5.37 10.37 35.35
N TYR A 204 4.11 10.67 35.02
CA TYR A 204 3.31 9.87 34.11
C TYR A 204 3.93 9.86 32.70
N LEU A 205 4.22 11.04 32.13
CA LEU A 205 4.77 11.19 30.78
C LEU A 205 6.16 10.56 30.64
N SER A 206 7.06 10.73 31.61
CA SER A 206 8.38 10.08 31.58
C SER A 206 8.32 8.56 31.74
N LYS A 207 7.21 7.99 32.25
CA LYS A 207 7.02 6.52 32.30
C LYS A 207 6.49 5.94 30.99
N ILE A 208 5.73 6.72 30.22
CA ILE A 208 5.05 6.23 29.00
C ILE A 208 5.72 6.70 27.70
N SER A 209 6.73 7.57 27.79
CA SER A 209 7.44 8.15 26.64
C SER A 209 8.88 8.50 26.99
N ASP A 210 9.70 8.77 25.97
CA ASP A 210 11.10 9.21 26.13
C ASP A 210 11.26 10.70 26.50
N ILE A 211 10.18 11.37 26.93
CA ILE A 211 10.22 12.78 27.32
C ILE A 211 11.01 12.97 28.62
N ARG A 212 12.00 13.88 28.56
CA ARG A 212 12.75 14.37 29.72
C ARG A 212 12.36 15.81 30.01
N PHE A 213 12.18 16.13 31.28
CA PHE A 213 11.78 17.45 31.72
C PHE A 213 12.99 18.22 32.25
N SER A 214 13.13 19.47 31.83
CA SER A 214 13.94 20.48 32.51
C SER A 214 12.99 21.48 33.17
N HIS A 215 13.30 21.89 34.40
CA HIS A 215 12.49 22.88 35.11
C HIS A 215 13.04 24.29 34.87
N GLY A 216 12.13 25.21 34.60
CA GLY A 216 12.39 26.64 34.48
C GLY A 216 11.20 27.42 35.03
N VAL A 217 11.40 28.70 35.30
CA VAL A 217 10.34 29.60 35.80
C VAL A 217 9.94 30.53 34.65
N CYS A 218 8.66 30.54 34.27
CA CYS A 218 8.17 31.45 33.23
C CYS A 218 8.08 32.90 33.74
N ASP A 219 8.01 33.87 32.82
CA ASP A 219 8.00 35.30 33.15
C ASP A 219 6.90 35.68 34.15
N ASN A 220 5.66 35.21 33.95
CA ASN A 220 4.57 35.45 34.90
C ASN A 220 4.85 34.91 36.31
N CYS A 221 5.48 33.74 36.41
CA CYS A 221 5.84 33.17 37.71
C CYS A 221 7.03 33.90 38.33
N MET A 222 7.99 34.35 37.52
CA MET A 222 9.09 35.21 37.98
C MET A 222 8.52 36.53 38.54
N GLU A 223 7.63 37.20 37.81
CA GLU A 223 7.01 38.46 38.25
C GLU A 223 6.21 38.30 39.53
N LYS A 224 5.45 37.21 39.63
CA LYS A 224 4.57 36.97 40.77
C LYS A 224 5.30 36.53 42.02
N HIS A 225 6.30 35.66 41.88
CA HIS A 225 6.95 34.99 43.02
C HIS A 225 8.34 35.52 43.33
N PHE A 226 8.99 36.18 42.37
CA PHE A 226 10.35 36.71 42.49
C PHE A 226 10.46 38.15 41.93
N PRO A 227 9.55 39.08 42.30
CA PRO A 227 9.57 40.45 41.77
C PRO A 227 10.90 41.16 42.05
N ASP A 228 11.48 40.95 43.24
CA ASP A 228 12.75 41.55 43.64
C ASP A 228 13.93 41.08 42.78
N VAL A 229 13.89 39.82 42.32
CA VAL A 229 14.92 39.26 41.43
C VAL A 229 14.84 39.91 40.06
N ILE A 230 13.63 40.16 39.56
CA ILE A 230 13.41 40.88 38.30
C ILE A 230 13.89 42.32 38.40
N GLU A 231 13.64 43.01 39.51
CA GLU A 231 14.15 44.38 39.72
C GLU A 231 15.69 44.43 39.67
N VAL A 232 16.37 43.43 40.24
CA VAL A 232 17.83 43.34 40.21
C VAL A 232 18.35 42.98 38.81
N TRP A 233 17.70 42.06 38.10
CA TRP A 233 18.08 41.69 36.72
C TRP A 233 17.81 42.80 35.70
N ASN A 234 16.81 43.64 35.93
CA ASN A 234 16.48 44.78 35.07
C ASN A 234 17.32 46.03 35.34
N LYS A 235 18.01 46.12 36.49
CA LYS A 235 19.05 47.13 36.69
C LYS A 235 20.26 46.72 35.85
N LYS A 236 20.55 47.53 34.83
CA LYS A 236 21.54 47.35 33.75
C LYS A 236 23.01 47.06 34.16
N ASP A 237 23.33 46.80 35.42
CA ASP A 237 24.71 46.75 35.90
C ASP A 237 25.28 45.33 36.12
N PHE A 238 24.51 44.25 35.88
CA PHE A 238 25.00 42.88 36.15
C PHE A 238 25.75 42.19 35.01
N PHE A 239 25.70 42.70 33.77
CA PHE A 239 26.37 42.06 32.62
C PHE A 239 27.77 42.59 32.31
N GLU A 240 28.19 43.73 32.86
CA GLU A 240 29.55 44.25 32.62
C GLU A 240 30.62 43.68 33.56
N ASP A 241 30.26 43.18 34.75
CA ASP A 241 31.24 42.68 35.73
C ASP A 241 31.45 41.14 35.69
N GLY A 242 30.49 40.39 35.14
CA GLY A 242 30.56 38.93 35.04
C GLY A 242 31.51 38.39 33.95
N GLN A 243 31.74 39.14 32.87
CA GLN A 243 32.64 38.73 31.78
C GLN A 243 34.13 38.92 32.10
N LYS A 244 34.50 39.76 33.08
CA LYS A 244 35.91 39.95 33.46
C LYS A 244 36.46 38.85 34.38
N ARG A 245 35.59 38.12 35.10
CA ARG A 245 36.04 37.08 36.06
C ARG A 245 36.24 35.68 35.47
N PHE A 246 35.88 35.44 34.21
CA PHE A 246 36.05 34.13 33.55
C PHE A 246 37.25 34.06 32.59
N LEU A 247 38.02 35.14 32.45
CA LEU A 247 39.21 35.20 31.58
C LEU A 247 40.54 35.31 32.35
N GLU A 248 40.54 35.28 33.69
CA GLU A 248 41.76 35.34 34.53
C GLU A 248 41.86 34.21 35.58
N SER A 249 41.26 33.04 35.34
CA SER A 249 41.48 31.84 36.18
C SER A 249 41.53 30.57 35.37
#